data_AF-A0A2S1LMW4-F1
#
_entry.id   AF-A0A2S1LMW4-F1
#
_cell.length_a   1.000
_cell.length_b   1.000
_cell.length_c   1.000
_cell.angle_alpha   90.00
_cell.angle_beta   90.00
_cell.angle_gamma   90.00
#
_symmetry.space_group_name_H-M   'P 1'
#
loop_
_entity.id
_entity.type
_entity.pdbx_description
1 polymer ?
#
loop_
_entity_poly.entity_id
_entity_poly.type
_entity_poly.pdbx_seq_one_letter_code
_entity_poly.pdbx_strand_id
1 'polypeptide(L)'
;MNYLIPINRSAVFILILMALICTSCVTNRMENNERVGHWIEKRTEDGVRYESHGHYHKGEENRKWRYYENGRLVKKERYHGSRSTLTYYHPNGRKSKKGETKQNGLHWSYDGAWNNYDTSGKRTGIMTYKEGELIREQDAAGQDIPLTPLIEMTLPELPSK
;
A
#
# COMPACT_ATOMS: atom_id res chain seq x y z
N MET A 1 -58.42 -26.80 18.02
CA MET A 1 -57.84 -27.31 16.76
C MET A 1 -56.43 -26.74 16.66
N ASN A 2 -55.39 -27.53 16.92
CA ASN A 2 -53.99 -27.11 16.75
C ASN A 2 -53.38 -27.95 15.64
N TYR A 3 -53.12 -27.34 14.49
CA TYR A 3 -52.39 -27.96 13.40
C TYR A 3 -50.89 -27.75 13.62
N LEU A 4 -50.16 -28.83 13.90
CA LEU A 4 -48.69 -28.83 13.89
C LEU A 4 -48.22 -29.16 12.48
N ILE A 5 -47.66 -28.17 11.80
CA ILE A 5 -47.09 -28.32 10.45
C ILE A 5 -45.79 -29.15 10.57
N PRO A 6 -45.63 -30.25 9.82
CA PRO A 6 -44.42 -31.07 9.89
C PRO A 6 -43.24 -30.33 9.24
N ILE A 7 -42.18 -30.10 10.03
CA ILE A 7 -40.98 -29.40 9.58
C ILE A 7 -40.11 -30.37 8.74
N ASN A 8 -39.97 -30.09 7.46
CA ASN A 8 -39.13 -30.87 6.54
C ASN A 8 -37.64 -30.65 6.85
N ARG A 9 -36.96 -31.67 7.38
CA ARG A 9 -35.55 -31.64 7.77
C ARG A 9 -34.62 -31.22 6.61
N SER A 10 -34.93 -31.61 5.38
CA SER A 10 -34.15 -31.21 4.20
C SER A 10 -34.31 -29.72 3.88
N ALA A 11 -35.51 -29.16 4.08
CA ALA A 11 -35.74 -27.73 3.92
C ALA A 11 -34.99 -26.91 4.99
N VAL A 12 -34.92 -27.41 6.23
CA VAL A 12 -34.12 -26.80 7.31
C VAL A 12 -32.63 -26.82 6.97
N PHE A 13 -32.09 -27.92 6.46
CA PHE A 13 -30.69 -28.00 6.03
C PHE A 13 -30.38 -27.04 4.86
N ILE A 14 -31.28 -26.93 3.88
CA ILE A 14 -31.12 -26.00 2.75
C ILE A 14 -31.17 -24.54 3.23
N LEU A 15 -32.05 -24.22 4.19
CA LEU A 15 -32.11 -22.90 4.82
C LEU A 15 -30.84 -22.56 5.62
N ILE A 16 -30.26 -23.53 6.33
CA ILE A 16 -28.98 -23.35 7.05
C ILE A 16 -27.83 -23.15 6.06
N LEU A 17 -27.77 -23.91 4.97
CA LEU A 17 -26.73 -23.77 3.94
C LEU A 17 -26.82 -22.40 3.24
N MET A 18 -28.04 -21.93 2.91
CA MET A 18 -28.25 -20.58 2.38
C MET A 18 -27.85 -19.48 3.37
N ALA A 19 -28.14 -19.65 4.66
CA ALA A 19 -27.73 -18.70 5.69
C ALA A 19 -26.20 -18.59 5.84
N LEU A 20 -25.46 -19.70 5.68
CA LEU A 20 -24.00 -19.72 5.72
C LEU A 20 -23.34 -19.08 4.48
N ILE A 21 -24.00 -19.09 3.33
CA ILE A 21 -23.49 -18.46 2.10
C ILE A 21 -23.65 -16.92 2.15
N CYS A 22 -24.56 -16.41 2.97
CA CYS A 22 -24.85 -14.98 3.13
C CYS A 22 -23.92 -14.23 4.10
N THR A 23 -22.97 -14.89 4.77
CA THR A 23 -21.90 -14.19 5.51
C THR A 23 -20.83 -13.69 4.54
N SER A 24 -21.25 -12.82 3.61
CA SER A 24 -20.35 -12.10 2.73
C SER A 24 -19.36 -11.30 3.58
N CYS A 25 -18.09 -11.28 3.17
CA CYS A 25 -17.07 -10.48 3.85
C CYS A 25 -17.43 -8.99 3.70
N VAL A 26 -18.05 -8.41 4.73
CA VAL A 26 -18.47 -7.00 4.74
C VAL A 26 -17.23 -6.11 4.68
N THR A 27 -17.19 -5.22 3.69
CA THR A 27 -16.17 -4.19 3.54
C THR A 27 -16.50 -2.94 4.36
N ASN A 28 -15.48 -2.16 4.71
CA ASN A 28 -15.60 -0.82 5.29
C ASN A 28 -16.34 -0.80 6.64
N ARG A 29 -16.09 -1.80 7.49
CA ARG A 29 -16.76 -1.96 8.78
C ARG A 29 -16.09 -1.15 9.88
N MET A 30 -16.91 -0.53 10.73
CA MET A 30 -16.49 0.17 11.94
C MET A 30 -16.95 -0.62 13.18
N GLU A 31 -16.09 -0.77 14.18
CA GLU A 31 -16.40 -1.34 15.49
C GLU A 31 -15.80 -0.41 16.55
N ASN A 32 -16.60 0.05 17.52
CA ASN A 32 -16.15 1.01 18.56
C ASN A 32 -15.44 2.26 18.00
N ASN A 33 -15.95 2.80 16.88
CA ASN A 33 -15.35 3.92 16.14
C ASN A 33 -13.97 3.63 15.51
N GLU A 34 -13.54 2.37 15.47
CA GLU A 34 -12.31 1.95 14.80
C GLU A 34 -12.61 1.20 13.50
N ARG A 35 -11.76 1.38 12.50
CA ARG A 35 -11.82 0.61 11.25
C ARG A 35 -11.40 -0.84 11.51
N VAL A 36 -12.20 -1.79 11.04
CA VAL A 36 -11.90 -3.24 11.19
C VAL A 36 -12.22 -3.99 9.90
N GLY A 37 -11.40 -5.00 9.60
CA GLY A 37 -11.64 -5.93 8.50
C GLY A 37 -11.19 -5.40 7.14
N HIS A 38 -11.80 -5.88 6.07
CA HIS A 38 -11.43 -5.49 4.71
C HIS A 38 -11.98 -4.10 4.38
N TRP A 39 -11.14 -3.24 3.82
CA TRP A 39 -11.49 -1.87 3.45
C TRP A 39 -11.14 -1.59 2.00
N ILE A 40 -12.05 -0.88 1.33
CA ILE A 40 -11.93 -0.35 -0.01
C ILE A 40 -12.27 1.14 0.05
N GLU A 41 -11.29 2.00 -0.17
CA GLU A 41 -11.50 3.44 -0.24
C GLU A 41 -11.36 3.92 -1.68
N LYS A 42 -12.23 4.83 -2.09
CA LYS A 42 -12.27 5.37 -3.45
C LYS A 42 -12.35 6.89 -3.39
N ARG A 43 -11.51 7.57 -4.18
CA ARG A 43 -11.50 9.04 -4.32
C ARG A 43 -11.31 9.41 -5.78
N THR A 44 -11.88 10.53 -6.20
CA THR A 44 -11.51 11.17 -7.48
C THR A 44 -10.99 12.56 -7.19
N GLU A 45 -9.83 12.90 -7.74
CA GLU A 45 -9.16 14.19 -7.57
C GLU A 45 -8.53 14.56 -8.91
N ASP A 46 -8.86 15.76 -9.43
CA ASP A 46 -8.42 16.25 -10.74
C ASP A 46 -8.63 15.26 -11.90
N GLY A 47 -9.75 14.53 -11.87
CA GLY A 47 -10.09 13.51 -12.88
C GLY A 47 -9.33 12.19 -12.73
N VAL A 48 -8.43 12.06 -11.74
CA VAL A 48 -7.73 10.82 -11.41
C VAL A 48 -8.52 10.04 -10.37
N ARG A 49 -8.80 8.76 -10.66
CA ARG A 49 -9.50 7.84 -9.75
C ARG A 49 -8.51 7.07 -8.90
N TYR A 50 -8.48 7.34 -7.60
CA TYR A 50 -7.68 6.62 -6.62
C TYR A 50 -8.52 5.54 -5.94
N GLU A 51 -7.94 4.36 -5.74
CA GLU A 51 -8.56 3.27 -4.98
C GLU A 51 -7.52 2.58 -4.09
N SER A 52 -7.85 2.35 -2.82
CA SER A 52 -7.01 1.60 -1.88
C SER A 52 -7.78 0.38 -1.38
N HIS A 53 -7.07 -0.74 -1.22
CA HIS A 53 -7.63 -1.98 -0.70
C HIS A 53 -6.70 -2.54 0.36
N GLY A 54 -7.23 -2.88 1.51
CA GLY A 54 -6.43 -3.50 2.56
C GLY A 54 -7.26 -3.97 3.73
N HIS A 55 -6.59 -4.23 4.84
CA HIS A 55 -7.24 -4.63 6.07
C HIS A 55 -6.85 -3.69 7.20
N TYR A 56 -7.84 -3.32 8.01
CA TYR A 56 -7.61 -2.67 9.28
C TYR A 56 -7.76 -3.66 10.43
N HIS A 57 -6.98 -3.45 11.49
CA HIS A 57 -7.21 -4.06 12.79
C HIS A 57 -7.02 -2.99 13.86
N LYS A 58 -8.08 -2.73 14.63
CA LYS A 58 -8.10 -1.66 15.66
C LYS A 58 -7.69 -0.30 15.11
N GLY A 59 -8.23 0.08 13.95
CA GLY A 59 -7.93 1.35 13.30
C GLY A 59 -6.59 1.43 12.57
N GLU A 60 -5.70 0.43 12.71
CA GLU A 60 -4.40 0.42 12.06
C GLU A 60 -4.38 -0.42 10.78
N GLU A 61 -3.73 0.11 9.73
CA GLU A 61 -3.48 -0.63 8.49
C GLU A 61 -2.60 -1.85 8.78
N ASN A 62 -3.05 -3.04 8.38
CA ASN A 62 -2.30 -4.26 8.58
C ASN A 62 -2.22 -5.13 7.32
N ARG A 63 -1.38 -6.18 7.40
CA ARG A 63 -1.21 -7.20 6.35
C ARG A 63 -0.73 -6.60 5.03
N LYS A 64 -1.59 -6.54 4.01
CA LYS A 64 -1.24 -6.17 2.65
C LYS A 64 -2.22 -5.15 2.14
N TRP A 65 -1.67 -4.03 1.70
CA TRP A 65 -2.37 -2.93 1.07
C TRP A 65 -2.00 -2.85 -0.41
N ARG A 66 -2.98 -2.45 -1.23
CA ARG A 66 -2.83 -2.22 -2.66
C ARG A 66 -3.47 -0.88 -2.99
N TYR A 67 -2.75 -0.06 -3.75
CA TYR A 67 -3.20 1.26 -4.17
C TYR A 67 -3.21 1.32 -5.68
N TYR A 68 -4.26 1.92 -6.22
CA TYR A 68 -4.55 1.97 -7.63
C TYR A 68 -4.82 3.40 -8.07
N GLU A 69 -4.37 3.74 -9.27
CA GLU A 69 -4.67 4.98 -9.98
C GLU A 69 -5.30 4.63 -11.33
N ASN A 70 -6.49 5.12 -11.58
CA ASN A 70 -7.30 4.80 -12.77
C ASN A 70 -7.39 3.28 -13.02
N GLY A 71 -7.53 2.50 -11.94
CA GLY A 71 -7.60 1.03 -11.97
C GLY A 71 -6.26 0.31 -12.16
N ARG A 72 -5.14 1.03 -12.35
CA ARG A 72 -3.80 0.44 -12.45
C ARG A 72 -3.14 0.39 -11.09
N LEU A 73 -2.55 -0.75 -10.75
CA LEU A 73 -1.80 -0.91 -9.50
C LEU A 73 -0.53 -0.06 -9.52
N VAL A 74 -0.41 0.90 -8.61
CA VAL A 74 0.76 1.80 -8.51
C VAL A 74 1.64 1.52 -7.30
N LYS A 75 1.05 0.97 -6.21
CA LYS A 75 1.76 0.67 -4.97
C LYS A 75 1.20 -0.59 -4.31
N LYS A 76 2.08 -1.40 -3.75
CA LYS A 76 1.77 -2.43 -2.76
C LYS A 76 2.57 -2.17 -1.49
N GLU A 77 1.93 -2.36 -0.35
CA GLU A 77 2.54 -2.24 0.97
C GLU A 77 2.23 -3.49 1.78
N ARG A 78 3.22 -4.00 2.52
CA ARG A 78 3.06 -5.16 3.39
C ARG A 78 3.60 -4.86 4.78
N TYR A 79 2.72 -4.83 5.77
CA TYR A 79 3.07 -4.53 7.15
C TYR A 79 3.59 -5.75 7.91
N HIS A 80 4.62 -5.52 8.72
CA HIS A 80 5.36 -6.47 9.54
C HIS A 80 5.68 -5.85 10.91
N GLY A 81 4.65 -5.52 11.68
CA GLY A 81 4.80 -4.76 12.93
C GLY A 81 5.23 -3.32 12.63
N SER A 82 6.33 -2.87 13.24
CA SER A 82 6.90 -1.53 13.03
C SER A 82 7.72 -1.37 11.75
N ARG A 83 7.67 -2.35 10.83
CA ARG A 83 8.28 -2.28 9.51
C ARG A 83 7.26 -2.61 8.42
N SER A 84 7.47 -2.08 7.22
CA SER A 84 6.67 -2.44 6.06
C SER A 84 7.57 -2.62 4.84
N THR A 85 7.17 -3.48 3.91
CA THR A 85 7.80 -3.57 2.59
C THR A 85 6.95 -2.84 1.57
N LEU A 86 7.53 -1.84 0.91
CA LEU A 86 6.89 -1.08 -0.16
C LEU A 86 7.34 -1.60 -1.53
N THR A 87 6.42 -1.63 -2.49
CA THR A 87 6.73 -1.86 -3.90
C THR A 87 5.90 -0.92 -4.75
N TYR A 88 6.57 -0.07 -5.51
CA TYR A 88 5.96 0.80 -6.52
C TYR A 88 6.03 0.14 -7.89
N TYR A 89 5.14 0.54 -8.79
CA TYR A 89 5.00 -0.02 -10.12
C TYR A 89 5.02 1.07 -11.19
N HIS A 90 5.62 0.74 -12.34
CA HIS A 90 5.51 1.50 -13.58
C HIS A 90 4.11 1.31 -14.20
N PRO A 91 3.68 2.17 -15.15
CA PRO A 91 2.41 2.00 -15.86
C PRO A 91 2.23 0.65 -16.57
N ASN A 92 3.33 -0.01 -16.94
CA ASN A 92 3.33 -1.35 -17.55
C ASN A 92 3.24 -2.50 -16.53
N GLY A 93 3.08 -2.20 -15.24
CA GLY A 93 2.94 -3.19 -14.16
C GLY A 93 4.25 -3.82 -13.69
N ARG A 94 5.41 -3.46 -14.26
CA ARG A 94 6.72 -3.86 -13.70
C ARG A 94 7.06 -3.01 -12.48
N LYS A 95 7.89 -3.53 -11.58
CA LYS A 95 8.31 -2.78 -10.38
C LYS A 95 9.12 -1.56 -10.81
N SER A 96 8.90 -0.43 -10.15
CA SER A 96 9.72 0.77 -10.31
C SER A 96 10.65 0.96 -9.12
N LYS A 97 10.15 0.73 -7.90
CA LYS A 97 10.94 0.82 -6.66
C LYS A 97 10.52 -0.25 -5.67
N LYS A 98 11.46 -0.74 -4.86
CA LYS A 98 11.16 -1.65 -3.73
C LYS A 98 12.14 -1.43 -2.59
N GLY A 99 11.62 -1.25 -1.39
CA GLY A 99 12.40 -1.11 -0.16
C GLY A 99 11.54 -1.31 1.07
N GLU A 100 12.08 -0.90 2.22
CA GLU A 100 11.41 -1.01 3.51
C GLU A 100 11.11 0.37 4.10
N THR A 101 10.06 0.43 4.90
CA THR A 101 9.76 1.57 5.76
C THR A 101 9.80 1.12 7.21
N LYS A 102 10.09 2.05 8.10
CA LYS A 102 10.07 1.85 9.54
C LYS A 102 9.17 2.89 10.18
N GLN A 103 8.37 2.44 11.13
CA GLN A 103 7.53 3.29 11.94
C GLN A 103 8.32 3.90 13.09
N ASN A 104 8.21 5.22 13.26
CA ASN A 104 8.66 5.95 14.43
C ASN A 104 7.49 6.81 14.97
N GLY A 105 6.91 6.39 16.09
CA GLY A 105 5.65 6.96 16.57
C GLY A 105 4.50 6.74 15.57
N LEU A 106 3.85 7.82 15.14
CA LEU A 106 2.77 7.78 14.14
C LEU A 106 3.27 7.93 12.69
N HIS A 107 4.57 8.11 12.50
CA HIS A 107 5.14 8.39 11.19
C HIS A 107 5.85 7.16 10.62
N TRP A 108 5.67 6.92 9.32
CA TRP A 108 6.36 5.87 8.57
C TRP A 108 7.36 6.51 7.62
N SER A 109 8.64 6.17 7.77
CA SER A 109 9.73 6.72 6.95
C SER A 109 10.41 5.62 6.14
N TYR A 110 10.99 5.99 4.99
CA TYR A 110 11.85 5.09 4.22
C TYR A 110 13.08 4.72 5.05
N ASP A 111 13.43 3.43 5.05
CA ASP A 111 14.54 2.90 5.85
C ASP A 111 15.25 1.79 5.07
N GLY A 112 16.58 1.75 5.19
CA GLY A 112 17.41 0.75 4.51
C GLY A 112 17.49 0.93 3.00
N ALA A 113 17.80 -0.16 2.29
CA ALA A 113 18.08 -0.14 0.86
C ALA A 113 16.81 -0.20 0.00
N TRP A 114 16.70 0.74 -0.94
CA TRP A 114 15.63 0.87 -1.91
C TRP A 114 16.17 0.62 -3.31
N ASN A 115 15.75 -0.48 -3.91
CA ASN A 115 16.13 -0.83 -5.26
C ASN A 115 15.26 -0.06 -6.25
N ASN A 116 15.88 0.63 -7.20
CA ASN A 116 15.23 1.28 -8.33
C ASN A 116 15.32 0.40 -9.58
N TYR A 117 14.28 0.43 -10.40
CA TYR A 117 14.15 -0.37 -11.61
C TYR A 117 13.61 0.47 -12.77
N ASP A 118 14.09 0.22 -13.97
CA ASP A 118 13.55 0.81 -15.19
C ASP A 118 12.23 0.15 -15.63
N THR A 119 11.64 0.65 -16.72
CA THR A 119 10.40 0.10 -17.28
C THR A 119 10.58 -1.30 -17.86
N SER A 120 11.81 -1.76 -18.11
CA SER A 120 12.12 -3.14 -18.46
C SER A 120 12.26 -4.04 -17.21
N GLY A 121 12.22 -3.49 -16.00
CA GLY A 121 12.41 -4.23 -14.76
C GLY A 121 13.88 -4.54 -14.44
N LYS A 122 14.83 -3.95 -15.18
CA LYS A 122 16.26 -4.02 -14.85
C LYS A 122 16.55 -3.06 -13.70
N ARG A 123 17.32 -3.50 -12.71
CA ARG A 123 17.73 -2.66 -11.59
C ARG A 123 18.65 -1.54 -12.10
N THR A 124 18.32 -0.30 -11.79
CA THR A 124 19.07 0.89 -12.20
C THR A 124 19.93 1.47 -11.10
N GLY A 125 19.69 1.10 -9.84
CA GLY A 125 20.47 1.58 -8.71
C GLY A 125 19.86 1.24 -7.36
N ILE A 126 20.52 1.69 -6.31
CA ILE A 126 20.10 1.51 -4.92
C ILE A 126 20.19 2.86 -4.19
N MET A 127 19.09 3.26 -3.55
CA MET A 127 19.06 4.40 -2.64
C MET A 127 18.96 3.88 -1.21
N THR A 128 19.87 4.24 -0.32
CA THR A 128 19.83 3.82 1.08
C THR A 128 19.34 4.97 1.94
N TYR A 129 18.30 4.70 2.71
CA TYR A 129 17.67 5.67 3.60
C TYR A 129 17.92 5.32 5.06
N LYS A 130 17.92 6.35 5.91
CA LYS A 130 17.83 6.22 7.37
C LYS A 130 16.80 7.21 7.87
N GLU A 131 15.73 6.70 8.48
CA GLU A 131 14.64 7.53 9.03
C GLU A 131 14.04 8.53 8.03
N GLY A 132 14.04 8.19 6.74
CA GLY A 132 13.53 9.01 5.65
C GLY A 132 14.59 9.84 4.93
N GLU A 133 15.80 9.98 5.48
CA GLU A 133 16.90 10.71 4.86
C GLU A 133 17.70 9.83 3.92
N LEU A 134 17.98 10.31 2.70
CA LEU A 134 18.85 9.62 1.75
C LEU A 134 20.31 9.79 2.18
N ILE A 135 20.97 8.68 2.54
CA ILE A 135 22.35 8.70 3.04
C ILE A 135 23.36 8.11 2.06
N ARG A 136 22.89 7.39 1.04
CA ARG A 136 23.75 6.81 -0.01
C ARG A 136 22.95 6.54 -1.26
N GLU A 137 23.54 6.83 -2.41
CA GLU A 137 23.01 6.43 -3.70
C GLU A 137 24.07 5.64 -4.47
N GLN A 138 23.63 4.59 -5.16
CA GLN A 138 24.48 3.75 -6.00
C GLN A 138 23.83 3.55 -7.36
N ASP A 139 24.65 3.58 -8.40
CA ASP A 139 24.21 3.27 -9.76
C ASP A 139 24.00 1.76 -9.99
N ALA A 140 23.72 1.38 -11.23
CA ALA A 140 23.51 -0.02 -11.59
C ALA A 140 24.77 -0.89 -11.41
N ALA A 141 25.96 -0.30 -11.51
CA ALA A 141 27.25 -0.95 -11.31
C ALA A 141 27.65 -1.04 -9.82
N GLY A 142 26.91 -0.38 -8.93
CA GLY A 142 27.21 -0.30 -7.50
C GLY A 142 28.23 0.78 -7.15
N GLN A 143 28.51 1.70 -8.07
CA GLN A 143 29.34 2.87 -7.81
C GLN A 143 28.54 3.90 -7.03
N ASP A 144 29.15 4.46 -5.99
CA ASP A 144 28.52 5.49 -5.17
C ASP A 144 28.38 6.77 -6.00
N ILE A 145 27.15 7.27 -6.09
CA ILE A 145 26.84 8.56 -6.70
C ILE A 145 26.97 9.61 -5.59
N PRO A 146 27.82 10.64 -5.76
CA PRO A 146 27.93 11.72 -4.80
C PRO A 146 26.56 12.36 -4.56
N LEU A 147 26.12 12.38 -3.30
CA LEU A 147 24.91 13.10 -2.92
C LEU A 147 25.23 14.59 -3.02
N THR A 148 24.68 15.27 -4.03
CA THR A 148 24.83 16.72 -4.13
C THR A 148 24.04 17.36 -2.98
N PRO A 149 24.66 18.17 -2.12
CA PRO A 149 23.92 18.92 -1.11
C PRO A 149 22.91 19.84 -1.82
N LEU A 150 21.67 19.88 -1.34
CA LEU A 150 20.58 20.71 -1.90
C LEU A 150 20.93 22.21 -2.03
N ILE A 151 22.03 22.65 -1.41
CA ILE A 151 22.51 24.04 -1.35
C ILE A 151 23.19 24.49 -2.66
N GLU A 152 23.71 23.59 -3.50
CA GLU A 152 24.37 23.97 -4.77
C GLU A 152 23.38 24.27 -5.91
N MET A 153 22.07 24.13 -5.69
CA MET A 153 21.05 24.44 -6.70
C MET A 153 20.55 25.89 -6.71
N THR A 154 21.11 26.79 -5.89
CA THR A 154 20.69 28.21 -5.87
C THR A 154 21.72 29.15 -6.49
N LEU A 155 21.27 29.81 -7.57
CA LEU A 155 21.75 31.02 -8.26
C LEU A 155 22.80 30.81 -9.37
N PRO A 156 22.40 30.84 -10.66
CA PRO A 156 23.31 31.41 -11.66
C PRO A 156 23.62 32.85 -11.24
N GLU A 157 24.90 33.21 -11.20
CA GLU A 157 25.34 34.58 -10.99
C GLU A 157 24.62 35.49 -12.00
N LEU A 158 23.74 36.37 -11.52
CA LEU A 158 23.13 37.39 -12.36
C LEU A 158 24.27 38.29 -12.87
N PRO A 159 24.39 38.52 -14.18
CA PRO A 159 25.45 39.38 -14.70
C PRO A 159 25.29 40.79 -14.14
N SER A 160 26.37 41.31 -13.55
CA SER A 160 26.43 42.68 -13.06
C SER A 160 26.23 43.66 -14.22
N LYS A 161 25.23 44.54 -14.10
CA LYS A 161 25.16 45.77 -14.90
C LYS A 161 26.08 46.82 -14.31
#